data_AF-A0A538PYQ8-F1
#
_entry.id   AF-A0A538PYQ8-F1
#
_cell.length_a   1.000
_cell.length_b   1.000
_cell.length_c   1.000
_cell.angle_alpha   90.00
_cell.angle_beta   90.00
_cell.angle_gamma   90.00
#
_symmetry.space_group_name_H-M   'P 1'
#
loop_
_entity.id
_entity.type
_entity.pdbx_description
1 polymer ?
#
loop_
_entity_poly.entity_id
_entity_poly.type
_entity_poly.pdbx_seq_one_letter_code
_entity_poly.pdbx_strand_id
1 'polypeptide(L)'
;MAEALRFRTVVSGKTLTISDLGRFEGKRVEVIILDDDSMDAAAPGVVQSKPVRRFGTMAGKIKIADDFDAPLPPDIERAFDGDTE
;
A
#
# COMPACT_ATOMS: atom_id res chain seq x y z
N MET A 1 5.74 2.34 32.90
CA MET A 1 4.76 2.79 31.88
C MET A 1 5.48 3.79 31.00
N ALA A 2 5.61 3.53 29.70
CA ALA A 2 6.28 4.45 28.77
C ALA A 2 5.25 5.44 28.20
N GLU A 3 5.57 6.73 28.22
CA GLU A 3 4.73 7.80 27.69
C GLU A 3 5.28 8.20 26.32
N ALA A 4 4.46 8.06 25.26
CA ALA A 4 4.83 8.42 23.91
C ALA A 4 4.15 9.74 23.51
N LEU A 5 4.94 10.73 23.09
CA LEU A 5 4.44 12.00 22.56
C LEU A 5 4.56 11.98 21.03
N ARG A 6 3.44 12.08 20.32
CA ARG A 6 3.41 12.25 18.86
C ARG A 6 3.00 13.69 18.53
N PHE A 7 3.87 14.43 17.86
CA PHE A 7 3.57 15.74 17.29
C PHE A 7 3.94 15.74 15.80
N ARG A 8 3.17 16.46 14.98
CA ARG A 8 3.43 16.63 13.53
C ARG A 8 3.84 18.08 13.31
N THR A 9 5.01 18.30 12.74
CA THR A 9 5.53 19.64 12.48
C THR A 9 6.43 19.62 11.25
N VAL A 10 6.48 20.74 10.52
CA VAL A 10 7.31 20.89 9.32
C VAL A 10 8.66 21.44 9.75
N VAL A 11 9.73 20.74 9.40
CA VAL A 11 11.09 21.17 9.67
C VAL A 11 11.47 22.24 8.63
N SER A 12 11.31 23.52 8.99
CA SER A 12 11.60 24.67 8.12
C SER A 12 13.04 25.19 8.25
N GLY A 13 13.82 24.65 9.18
CA GLY A 13 15.18 25.10 9.46
C GLY A 13 15.97 24.11 10.32
N LYS A 14 17.16 24.54 10.74
CA LYS A 14 18.09 23.69 11.50
C LYS A 14 17.66 23.43 12.95
N THR A 15 16.76 24.26 13.48
CA THR A 15 16.28 24.18 14.86
C THR A 15 14.77 23.98 14.86
N LEU A 16 14.30 22.97 15.58
CA LEU A 16 12.87 22.68 15.76
C LEU A 16 12.48 22.95 17.21
N THR A 17 11.62 23.96 17.43
CA THR A 17 11.16 24.32 18.78
C THR A 17 9.81 23.67 19.06
N ILE A 18 9.75 22.77 20.05
CA ILE A 18 8.53 22.09 20.48
C ILE A 18 8.31 22.36 21.97
N SER A 19 7.30 23.18 22.29
CA SER A 19 7.01 23.60 23.67
C SER A 19 6.68 22.43 24.59
N ASP A 20 6.13 21.34 24.05
CA ASP A 20 5.72 20.16 24.82
C ASP A 20 6.88 19.31 25.34
N LEU A 21 8.12 19.51 24.85
CA LEU A 21 9.29 18.76 25.29
C LEU A 21 9.75 19.13 26.71
N GLY A 22 9.31 20.28 27.25
CA GLY A 22 9.70 20.73 28.59
C GLY A 22 9.38 19.72 29.70
N ARG A 23 8.30 18.92 29.54
CA ARG A 23 7.91 17.89 30.52
C ARG A 23 8.91 16.71 30.64
N PHE A 24 9.84 16.62 29.70
CA PHE A 24 10.88 15.59 29.65
C PHE A 24 12.27 16.11 30.01
N GLU A 25 12.39 17.36 30.47
CA GLU A 25 13.65 17.90 30.97
C GLU A 25 14.21 17.01 32.09
N GLY A 26 15.49 16.63 31.96
CA GLY A 26 16.17 15.72 32.90
C GLY A 26 15.82 14.23 32.75
N LYS A 27 14.99 13.84 31.78
CA LYS A 27 14.66 12.42 31.50
C LYS A 27 15.44 11.90 30.28
N ARG A 28 15.69 10.60 30.24
CA ARG A 28 16.17 9.92 29.03
C ARG A 28 15.00 9.73 28.06
N VAL A 29 15.12 10.30 26.87
CA VAL A 29 14.09 10.27 25.82
C VAL A 29 14.70 9.79 24.51
N GLU A 30 13.97 8.98 23.78
CA GLU A 30 14.27 8.61 22.39
C GLU A 30 13.34 9.40 21.47
N VAL A 31 13.92 10.07 20.46
CA VAL A 31 13.16 10.87 19.48
C VAL A 31 13.25 10.19 18.12
N ILE A 32 12.11 9.78 17.59
CA ILE A 32 12.02 9.17 16.27
C ILE A 32 11.54 10.24 15.28
N ILE A 33 12.38 10.57 14.31
CA ILE A 33 12.03 11.46 13.21
C ILE A 33 11.59 10.59 12.04
N LEU A 34 10.32 10.69 11.67
CA LEU A 34 9.78 10.08 10.46
C LEU A 34 9.75 11.16 9.39
N ASP A 35 10.60 11.03 8.39
CA ASP A 35 10.45 11.81 7.17
C ASP A 35 9.30 11.20 6.36
N ASP A 36 8.25 11.98 6.17
CA ASP A 36 7.11 11.59 5.36
C ASP A 36 7.44 11.98 3.93
N ASP A 37 8.42 11.30 3.33
CA ASP A 37 8.81 11.44 1.92
C ASP A 37 7.77 10.76 1.01
N SER A 38 6.50 10.79 1.43
CA SER A 38 5.35 10.29 0.71
C SER A 38 5.00 11.27 -0.42
N MET A 39 5.85 11.27 -1.44
CA MET A 39 5.37 11.59 -2.78
C MET A 39 4.31 10.59 -3.27
N ASP A 40 4.01 9.47 -2.59
CA ASP A 40 2.93 8.56 -3.02
C ASP A 40 2.42 7.56 -1.95
N ALA A 41 2.10 8.02 -0.74
CA ALA A 41 1.34 7.18 0.21
C ALA A 41 0.16 7.95 0.78
N ALA A 42 -0.93 7.88 0.02
CA ALA A 42 -2.28 8.29 0.33
C ALA A 42 -2.55 8.52 1.84
N ALA A 43 -2.90 9.76 2.17
CA ALA A 43 -3.66 10.06 3.37
C ALA A 43 -4.90 9.13 3.42
N PRO A 44 -5.39 8.73 4.62
CA PRO A 44 -6.66 8.00 4.72
C PRO A 44 -7.78 8.92 4.21
N GLY A 45 -8.13 8.78 2.93
CA GLY A 45 -8.98 9.70 2.18
C GLY A 45 -8.57 9.95 0.72
N VAL A 46 -7.32 9.66 0.34
CA VAL A 46 -6.92 9.67 -1.08
C VAL A 46 -7.13 8.27 -1.64
N VAL A 47 -8.33 8.04 -2.15
CA VAL A 47 -8.57 6.97 -3.11
C VAL A 47 -7.56 7.22 -4.24
N GLN A 48 -6.52 6.40 -4.34
CA GLN A 48 -5.69 6.37 -5.55
C GLN A 48 -6.69 6.15 -6.68
N SER A 49 -6.94 7.20 -7.46
CA SER A 49 -7.87 7.11 -8.58
C SER A 49 -7.22 6.13 -9.54
N LYS A 50 -7.65 4.87 -9.45
CA LYS A 50 -7.33 3.86 -10.46
C LYS A 50 -7.54 4.58 -11.79
N PRO A 51 -6.52 4.65 -12.66
CA PRO A 51 -6.66 5.37 -13.91
C PRO A 51 -7.95 4.87 -14.55
N VAL A 52 -8.87 5.79 -14.86
CA VAL A 52 -10.18 5.44 -15.42
C VAL A 52 -9.91 4.88 -16.80
N ARG A 53 -9.63 3.58 -16.87
CA ARG A 53 -9.40 2.88 -18.13
C ARG A 53 -10.75 2.81 -18.82
N ARG A 54 -10.85 3.45 -19.97
CA ARG A 54 -12.04 3.31 -20.82
C ARG A 54 -12.22 1.84 -21.17
N PHE A 55 -13.42 1.31 -20.93
CA PHE A 55 -13.78 -0.04 -21.34
C PHE A 55 -13.62 -0.19 -22.85
N GLY A 56 -13.23 -1.39 -23.30
CA GLY A 56 -13.07 -1.68 -24.73
C GLY A 56 -11.80 -1.12 -25.39
N THR A 57 -10.85 -0.56 -24.63
CA THR A 57 -9.54 -0.12 -25.17
C THR A 57 -8.71 -1.23 -25.83
N MET A 58 -9.03 -2.50 -25.51
CA MET A 58 -8.43 -3.69 -26.11
C MET A 58 -9.42 -4.51 -26.96
N ALA A 59 -10.59 -3.96 -27.32
CA ALA A 59 -11.53 -4.64 -28.20
C ALA A 59 -10.86 -5.01 -29.54
N GLY A 60 -10.99 -6.26 -29.96
CA GLY A 60 -10.37 -6.80 -31.18
C GLY A 60 -8.84 -6.98 -31.11
N LYS A 61 -8.19 -6.63 -30.00
CA LYS A 61 -6.74 -6.80 -29.79
C LYS A 61 -6.37 -8.05 -28.99
N ILE A 62 -7.37 -8.76 -28.46
CA ILE A 62 -7.19 -10.02 -27.76
C ILE A 62 -7.47 -11.13 -28.78
N LYS A 63 -6.47 -12.00 -28.99
CA LYS A 63 -6.64 -13.20 -29.78
C LYS A 63 -7.03 -14.34 -28.83
N ILE A 64 -8.21 -14.89 -29.02
CA ILE A 64 -8.67 -16.08 -28.31
C ILE A 64 -8.19 -17.29 -29.11
N ALA A 65 -7.71 -18.33 -28.43
CA ALA A 65 -7.33 -19.56 -29.07
C ALA A 65 -8.58 -20.35 -29.51
N ASP A 66 -8.49 -21.10 -30.61
CA ASP A 66 -9.64 -21.80 -31.18
C ASP A 66 -10.21 -22.90 -30.24
N ASP A 67 -9.44 -23.30 -29.24
CA ASP A 67 -9.74 -24.32 -28.23
C ASP A 67 -10.12 -23.74 -26.86
N PHE A 68 -10.38 -22.43 -26.74
CA PHE A 68 -10.66 -21.82 -25.44
C PHE A 68 -11.86 -22.43 -24.70
N ASP A 69 -12.89 -22.84 -25.45
CA ASP A 69 -14.09 -23.51 -24.91
C ASP A 69 -13.96 -25.05 -24.94
N ALA A 70 -12.80 -25.59 -25.32
CA ALA A 70 -12.57 -27.03 -25.31
C ALA A 70 -12.51 -27.58 -23.86
N PRO A 71 -12.88 -28.86 -23.65
CA PRO A 71 -12.69 -29.50 -22.36
C PRO A 71 -11.21 -29.46 -21.97
N LEU A 72 -10.96 -29.38 -20.66
CA LEU A 72 -9.59 -29.41 -20.17
C LEU A 72 -9.02 -30.82 -20.37
N PRO A 73 -7.69 -30.96 -20.50
CA PRO A 73 -7.06 -32.27 -20.52
C PRO A 73 -7.41 -33.09 -19.26
N PRO A 74 -7.59 -34.41 -19.38
CA PRO A 74 -8.14 -35.25 -18.30
C PRO A 74 -7.26 -35.31 -17.05
N ASP A 75 -5.95 -35.12 -17.20
CA ASP A 75 -4.99 -34.99 -16.11
C ASP A 75 -5.13 -33.65 -15.36
N ILE A 76 -5.47 -32.58 -16.08
CA ILE A 76 -5.76 -31.26 -15.52
C ILE A 76 -7.14 -31.25 -14.86
N GLU A 77 -8.18 -31.78 -15.52
CA GLU A 77 -9.54 -31.89 -14.97
C GLU A 77 -9.53 -32.59 -13.61
N ARG A 78 -8.83 -33.72 -13.52
CA ARG A 78 -8.67 -34.48 -12.28
C ARG A 78 -8.08 -33.65 -11.13
N ALA A 79 -7.13 -32.77 -11.43
CA ALA A 79 -6.51 -31.90 -10.43
C ALA A 79 -7.50 -30.82 -9.91
N PHE A 80 -8.48 -30.41 -10.72
CA PHE A 80 -9.53 -29.47 -10.31
C PHE A 80 -10.71 -30.16 -9.61
N ASP A 81 -11.03 -31.41 -9.98
CA ASP A 81 -12.09 -32.21 -9.38
C ASP A 81 -11.72 -32.79 -7.99
N GLY A 82 -10.46 -32.62 -7.56
CA GLY A 82 -9.98 -33.04 -6.25
C GLY A 82 -9.65 -34.53 -6.16
N ASP A 83 -9.57 -35.22 -7.30
CA ASP A 83 -9.15 -36.61 -7.42
C ASP A 83 -7.62 -36.68 -7.32
N THR A 84 -7.10 -36.49 -6.11
CA THR A 84 -5.78 -36.99 -5.75
C THR A 84 -5.90 -38.47 -5.38
N GLU A 85 -5.35 -39.30 -6.28
CA GLU A 85 -5.23 -40.79 -6.31
C GLU A 85 -6.18 -41.52 -7.28
#